data_AF-A0A958XV20-F1
#
_entry.id   AF-A0A958XV20-F1
#
_cell.length_a   1.000
_cell.length_b   1.000
_cell.length_c   1.000
_cell.angle_alpha   90.00
_cell.angle_beta   90.00
_cell.angle_gamma   90.00
#
_symmetry.space_group_name_H-M   'P 1'
#
loop_
_entity.id
_entity.type
_entity.pdbx_description
1 polymer ?
#
loop_
_entity_poly.entity_id
_entity_poly.type
_entity_poly.pdbx_seq_one_letter_code
_entity_poly.pdbx_strand_id
1 'polypeptide(L)'
;MKETAFIRQNKEKWAEYEEMLREHRHDPEKLNELFIRITDDLSYARTFYPHRSVRIYLNSLAQRVFYNIYRGKGFPMRRLKRFWTDELPQLFWEERRAFLLSCCIFFLAFAIGVVSSVIDPDFARIMLGDGYVDMTLNNIKAGDPMAVYKDSGPFGMTATIAGRNLFVAFQTALFGVLASIGTVFILMYNGVMIGAFQYFFIEHGVFWESFLTIWIHGTLEVSAIIIAGASGLVAGSGLLFPGTFTRGQAFRMSIRRGLKIFFGIVPVIVLAAIFESFFTRYTETPAFVRAAFIAASLLFVLWYFAWLPRHKAQTGAFAGSSAKAELAPDHTKPVDFTAIKSAGEILSDIFSVLRRQFGKAVRVLVAATGLFTLGSFGLSNVEPAMTFPFRDVSFWLFDILKEVDLFFFNESVPYLFWGQTLLLCGLSIAAFRAIAREEGAKVHGEWKAMLSMLLPAAGFVLSLKIQGIGLLCLIVYPFLALWAAVIYFENRNPVLALSRCFSLLRWGHGMMLGFFMLVLCYLMFAFIEFPVWNLALELFSWMIPRSDGAMEAYRSISTAAASMLILYFLYFLTMLGGALQYFSGREAHDAKNLYRELEQLGGKRQIRGLARE
;
A
#
# COMPACT_ATOMS: atom_id res chain seq x y z
N MET A 1 -43.93 11.72 36.37
CA MET A 1 -43.73 10.67 37.40
C MET A 1 -43.07 11.30 38.64
N LYS A 2 -43.41 10.87 39.86
CA LYS A 2 -42.70 11.33 41.07
C LYS A 2 -41.33 10.65 41.17
N GLU A 3 -40.32 11.36 41.68
CA GLU A 3 -38.93 10.85 41.80
C GLU A 3 -38.84 9.47 42.48
N THR A 4 -39.60 9.26 43.56
CA THR A 4 -39.63 7.98 44.28
C THR A 4 -40.17 6.83 43.44
N ALA A 5 -41.14 7.10 42.56
CA ALA A 5 -41.65 6.09 41.62
C ALA A 5 -40.63 5.79 40.51
N PHE A 6 -39.93 6.81 40.00
CA PHE A 6 -38.84 6.66 39.04
C PHE A 6 -37.67 5.83 39.60
N ILE A 7 -37.26 6.10 40.84
CA ILE A 7 -36.21 5.33 41.52
C ILE A 7 -36.68 3.89 41.74
N ARG A 8 -37.90 3.69 42.26
CA ARG A 8 -38.42 2.34 42.51
C ARG A 8 -38.49 1.49 41.25
N GLN A 9 -38.83 2.08 40.11
CA GLN A 9 -38.92 1.37 38.83
C GLN A 9 -37.55 0.94 38.29
N ASN A 10 -36.49 1.73 38.52
CA ASN A 10 -35.19 1.53 37.87
C ASN A 10 -34.08 1.03 38.82
N LYS A 11 -34.33 0.96 40.13
CA LYS A 11 -33.33 0.59 41.15
C LYS A 11 -32.73 -0.80 40.92
N GLU A 12 -33.55 -1.80 40.58
CA GLU A 12 -33.07 -3.18 40.35
C GLU A 12 -32.13 -3.24 39.15
N LYS A 13 -32.51 -2.57 38.06
CA LYS A 13 -31.71 -2.40 36.85
C LYS A 13 -30.37 -1.70 37.15
N TRP A 14 -30.38 -0.62 37.94
CA TRP A 14 -29.13 0.08 38.30
C TRP A 14 -28.22 -0.77 39.21
N ALA A 15 -28.80 -1.61 40.09
CA ALA A 15 -28.05 -2.52 40.94
C ALA A 15 -27.37 -3.64 40.13
N GLU A 16 -28.08 -4.24 39.17
CA GLU A 16 -27.50 -5.18 38.20
C GLU A 16 -26.31 -4.54 37.46
N TYR A 17 -26.46 -3.27 37.07
CA TYR A 17 -25.41 -2.55 36.37
C TYR A 17 -24.18 -2.29 37.22
N GLU A 18 -24.35 -1.97 38.50
CA GLU A 18 -23.23 -1.85 39.44
C GLU A 18 -22.52 -3.17 39.68
N GLU A 19 -23.27 -4.28 39.75
CA GLU A 19 -22.71 -5.62 39.93
C GLU A 19 -21.88 -6.03 38.71
N MET A 20 -22.40 -5.82 37.51
CA MET A 20 -21.66 -6.04 36.26
C MET A 20 -20.38 -5.21 36.16
N LEU A 21 -20.36 -4.00 36.72
CA LEU A 21 -19.17 -3.14 36.75
C LEU A 21 -18.11 -3.61 37.76
N ARG A 22 -18.47 -4.47 38.73
CA ARG A 22 -17.53 -5.06 39.71
C ARG A 22 -16.83 -6.31 39.16
N GLU A 23 -17.41 -7.00 38.18
CA GLU A 23 -16.83 -8.19 37.57
C GLU A 23 -15.59 -7.85 36.71
N HIS A 24 -14.56 -8.71 36.70
CA HIS A 24 -13.33 -8.45 35.94
C HIS A 24 -13.41 -8.78 34.44
N ARG A 25 -14.51 -9.39 33.97
CA ARG A 25 -14.77 -9.69 32.56
C ARG A 25 -16.11 -9.11 32.15
N HIS A 26 -16.07 -8.09 31.30
CA HIS A 26 -17.29 -7.49 30.78
C HIS A 26 -17.55 -7.92 29.33
N ASP A 27 -18.80 -8.25 29.04
CA ASP A 27 -19.31 -8.39 27.68
C ASP A 27 -19.48 -6.98 27.05
N PRO A 28 -18.76 -6.65 25.95
CA PRO A 28 -18.81 -5.32 25.34
C PRO A 28 -20.20 -4.91 24.84
N GLU A 29 -21.01 -5.87 24.36
CA GLU A 29 -22.35 -5.57 23.84
C GLU A 29 -23.29 -5.20 24.98
N LYS A 30 -23.23 -5.95 26.09
CA LYS A 30 -24.01 -5.64 27.29
C LYS A 30 -23.60 -4.32 27.94
N LEU A 31 -22.29 -4.01 27.99
CA LEU A 31 -21.84 -2.71 28.50
C LEU A 31 -22.36 -1.53 27.67
N ASN A 32 -22.44 -1.68 26.34
CA ASN A 32 -22.94 -0.63 25.46
C ASN A 32 -24.46 -0.43 25.64
N GLU A 33 -25.23 -1.52 25.73
CA GLU A 33 -26.66 -1.46 26.05
C GLU A 33 -26.92 -0.78 27.40
N LEU A 34 -26.10 -1.11 28.39
CA LEU A 34 -26.12 -0.56 29.74
C LEU A 34 -25.79 0.95 29.74
N PHE A 35 -24.82 1.38 28.93
CA PHE A 35 -24.50 2.79 28.74
C PHE A 35 -25.65 3.59 28.14
N ILE A 36 -26.27 3.09 27.06
CA ILE A 36 -27.42 3.74 26.41
C ILE A 36 -28.53 3.92 27.44
N ARG A 37 -28.89 2.85 28.14
CA ARG A 37 -29.98 2.84 29.12
C ARG A 37 -29.73 3.76 30.32
N ILE A 38 -28.52 3.82 30.86
CA ILE A 38 -28.18 4.75 31.94
C ILE A 38 -28.19 6.20 31.45
N THR A 39 -27.77 6.44 30.20
CA THR A 39 -27.76 7.79 29.62
C THR A 39 -29.18 8.30 29.36
N ASP A 40 -30.10 7.42 29.00
CA ASP A 40 -31.53 7.73 28.91
C ASP A 40 -32.12 8.09 30.28
N ASP A 41 -31.86 7.26 31.30
CA ASP A 41 -32.32 7.50 32.68
C ASP A 41 -31.72 8.80 33.24
N LEU A 42 -30.44 9.07 32.94
CA LEU A 42 -29.74 10.31 33.32
C LEU A 42 -30.34 11.54 32.61
N SER A 43 -30.69 11.42 31.33
CA SER A 43 -31.32 12.51 30.57
C SER A 43 -32.70 12.84 31.15
N TYR A 44 -33.50 11.81 31.48
CA TYR A 44 -34.78 12.01 32.17
C TYR A 44 -34.58 12.69 33.54
N ALA A 45 -33.62 12.22 34.34
CA ALA A 45 -33.32 12.81 35.64
C ALA A 45 -32.80 14.26 35.55
N ARG A 46 -32.06 14.61 34.50
CA ARG A 46 -31.60 15.99 34.24
C ARG A 46 -32.75 16.93 33.94
N THR A 47 -33.76 16.47 33.20
CA THR A 47 -34.93 17.28 32.82
C THR A 47 -35.92 17.44 33.97
N PHE A 48 -36.27 16.35 34.67
CA PHE A 48 -37.35 16.36 35.65
C PHE A 48 -36.88 16.49 37.11
N TYR A 49 -35.62 16.15 37.41
CA TYR A 49 -35.06 16.15 38.78
C TYR A 49 -33.68 16.86 38.86
N PRO A 50 -33.53 18.09 38.34
CA PRO A 50 -32.22 18.73 38.15
C PRO A 50 -31.41 18.95 39.43
N HIS A 51 -32.05 19.14 40.58
CA HIS A 51 -31.40 19.43 41.86
C HIS A 51 -31.38 18.23 42.83
N ARG A 52 -31.57 17.00 42.33
CA ARG A 52 -31.69 15.81 43.18
C ARG A 52 -30.48 14.88 43.08
N SER A 53 -30.29 14.07 44.11
CA SER A 53 -29.16 13.14 44.25
C SER A 53 -29.17 12.04 43.18
N VAL A 54 -30.34 11.62 42.70
CA VAL A 54 -30.47 10.61 41.64
C VAL A 54 -29.75 11.00 40.36
N ARG A 55 -29.74 12.30 40.01
CA ARG A 55 -28.99 12.83 38.87
C ARG A 55 -27.48 12.63 39.05
N ILE A 56 -26.97 12.92 40.25
CA ILE A 56 -25.55 12.79 40.59
C ILE A 56 -25.14 11.31 40.56
N TYR A 57 -25.97 10.44 41.14
CA TYR A 57 -25.79 9.00 41.12
C TYR A 57 -25.67 8.45 39.69
N LEU A 58 -26.67 8.74 38.85
CA LEU A 58 -26.70 8.30 37.45
C LEU A 58 -25.55 8.86 36.62
N ASN A 59 -25.15 10.12 36.87
CA ASN A 59 -24.00 10.72 36.20
C ASN A 59 -22.70 9.99 36.58
N SER A 60 -22.53 9.63 37.85
CA SER A 60 -21.35 8.87 38.32
C SER A 60 -21.31 7.44 37.76
N LEU A 61 -22.50 6.82 37.60
CA LEU A 61 -22.64 5.48 37.04
C LEU A 61 -22.32 5.51 35.53
N ALA A 62 -22.89 6.47 34.80
CA ALA A 62 -22.61 6.70 33.38
C ALA A 62 -21.12 6.94 33.12
N GLN A 63 -20.46 7.76 33.96
CA GLN A 63 -19.02 8.03 33.85
C GLN A 63 -18.17 6.77 34.06
N ARG A 64 -18.52 5.91 35.02
CA ARG A 64 -17.82 4.63 35.25
C ARG A 64 -17.97 3.67 34.08
N VAL A 65 -19.19 3.55 33.56
CA VAL A 65 -19.46 2.73 32.36
C VAL A 65 -18.70 3.28 31.15
N PHE A 66 -18.76 4.60 30.94
CA PHE A 66 -18.03 5.28 29.86
C PHE A 66 -16.52 5.02 29.97
N TYR A 67 -15.94 5.15 31.17
CA TYR A 67 -14.53 4.86 31.39
C TYR A 67 -14.20 3.39 31.07
N ASN A 68 -15.05 2.42 31.43
CA ASN A 68 -14.80 1.01 31.13
C ASN A 68 -14.97 0.65 29.65
N ILE A 69 -15.90 1.29 28.93
CA ILE A 69 -16.07 1.12 27.48
C ILE A 69 -14.89 1.73 26.71
N TYR A 70 -14.45 2.91 27.15
CA TYR A 70 -13.42 3.69 26.47
C TYR A 70 -12.01 3.55 27.06
N ARG A 71 -11.83 2.71 28.09
CA ARG A 71 -10.48 2.39 28.61
C ARG A 71 -9.71 1.81 27.44
N GLY A 72 -8.76 2.59 26.93
CA GLY A 72 -7.92 2.21 25.81
C GLY A 72 -7.38 0.80 26.08
N LYS A 73 -7.73 -0.14 25.20
CA LYS A 73 -7.19 -1.50 25.25
C LYS A 73 -5.67 -1.33 25.31
N GLY A 74 -5.06 -1.63 26.45
CA GLY A 74 -3.61 -1.59 26.58
C GLY A 74 -2.97 -2.39 25.45
N PHE A 75 -1.77 -2.00 25.03
CA PHE A 75 -1.05 -2.62 23.92
C PHE A 75 -1.21 -4.14 23.99
N PRO A 76 -1.85 -4.81 23.02
CA PRO A 76 -2.31 -6.18 23.21
C PRO A 76 -1.12 -7.13 22.99
N MET A 77 -0.17 -7.14 23.93
CA MET A 77 0.99 -8.03 23.94
C MET A 77 0.58 -9.49 23.83
N ARG A 78 -0.60 -9.84 24.36
CA ARG A 78 -1.23 -11.16 24.18
C ARG A 78 -1.61 -11.46 22.73
N ARG A 79 -2.12 -10.47 21.97
CA ARG A 79 -2.43 -10.61 20.54
C ARG A 79 -1.14 -10.72 19.73
N LEU A 80 -0.13 -9.91 20.06
CA LEU A 80 1.20 -10.00 19.46
C LEU A 80 1.76 -11.41 19.66
N LYS A 81 1.86 -11.89 20.92
CA LYS A 81 2.32 -13.25 21.23
C LYS A 81 1.55 -14.32 20.45
N ARG A 82 0.20 -14.27 20.45
CA ARG A 82 -0.65 -15.22 19.70
C ARG A 82 -0.39 -15.19 18.20
N PHE A 83 -0.04 -14.04 17.63
CA PHE A 83 0.28 -13.94 16.22
C PHE A 83 1.53 -14.76 15.85
N TRP A 84 2.65 -14.61 16.56
CA TRP A 84 3.87 -15.40 16.29
C TRP A 84 3.76 -16.85 16.79
N THR A 85 3.05 -17.12 17.89
CA THR A 85 2.97 -18.50 18.40
C THR A 85 1.99 -19.37 17.64
N ASP A 86 0.87 -18.81 17.15
CA ASP A 86 -0.24 -19.59 16.59
C ASP A 86 -0.66 -19.13 15.19
N GLU A 87 -0.99 -17.86 14.99
CA GLU A 87 -1.54 -17.41 13.69
C GLU A 87 -0.54 -17.57 12.54
N LEU A 88 0.72 -17.16 12.73
CA LEU A 88 1.74 -17.22 11.68
C LEU A 88 2.12 -18.67 11.37
N PRO A 89 2.44 -19.56 12.35
CA PRO A 89 2.68 -20.97 12.07
C PRO A 89 1.48 -21.64 11.39
N GLN A 90 0.24 -21.30 11.78
CA GLN A 90 -0.95 -21.82 11.11
C GLN A 90 -1.01 -21.40 9.63
N LEU A 91 -0.71 -20.13 9.32
CA LEU A 91 -0.65 -19.65 7.94
C LEU A 91 0.39 -20.40 7.10
N PHE A 92 1.57 -20.68 7.65
CA PHE A 92 2.59 -21.47 6.96
C PHE A 92 2.15 -22.91 6.70
N TRP A 93 1.37 -23.50 7.60
CA TRP A 93 0.79 -24.83 7.36
C TRP A 93 -0.27 -24.80 6.25
N GLU A 94 -1.18 -23.83 6.30
CA GLU A 94 -2.24 -23.64 5.31
C GLU A 94 -1.65 -23.36 3.91
N GLU A 95 -0.65 -22.48 3.83
CA GLU A 95 -0.05 -21.98 2.58
C GLU A 95 1.29 -22.66 2.23
N ARG A 96 1.59 -23.82 2.82
CA ARG A 96 2.87 -24.55 2.63
C ARG A 96 3.23 -24.82 1.17
N ARG A 97 2.24 -24.95 0.29
CA ARG A 97 2.47 -25.15 -1.15
C ARG A 97 3.08 -23.93 -1.81
N ALA A 98 2.61 -22.73 -1.45
CA ALA A 98 3.18 -21.48 -1.93
C ALA A 98 4.61 -21.29 -1.38
N PHE A 99 4.84 -21.65 -0.12
CA PHE A 99 6.18 -21.64 0.47
C PHE A 99 7.14 -22.59 -0.25
N LEU A 100 6.75 -23.85 -0.46
CA LEU A 100 7.55 -24.84 -1.21
C LEU A 100 7.80 -24.39 -2.65
N LEU A 101 6.79 -23.85 -3.33
CA LEU A 101 6.94 -23.32 -4.69
C LEU A 101 7.96 -22.18 -4.71
N SER A 102 7.91 -21.26 -3.75
CA SER A 102 8.89 -20.18 -3.62
C SER A 102 10.31 -20.71 -3.41
N CYS A 103 10.49 -21.74 -2.56
CA CYS A 103 11.77 -22.42 -2.39
C CYS A 103 12.25 -23.04 -3.71
N CYS A 104 11.38 -23.79 -4.40
CA CYS A 104 11.72 -24.46 -5.65
C CYS A 104 12.15 -23.46 -6.73
N ILE A 105 11.42 -22.36 -6.90
CA ILE A 105 11.76 -21.32 -7.87
C ILE A 105 13.11 -20.71 -7.54
N PHE A 106 13.35 -20.35 -6.28
CA PHE A 106 14.59 -19.73 -5.87
C PHE A 106 15.80 -20.67 -6.04
N PHE A 107 15.72 -21.92 -5.58
CA PHE A 107 16.84 -22.86 -5.70
C PHE A 107 17.08 -23.34 -7.12
N LEU A 108 16.03 -23.45 -7.94
CA LEU A 108 16.18 -23.70 -9.38
C LEU A 108 16.92 -22.54 -10.05
N ALA A 109 16.53 -21.30 -9.76
CA ALA A 109 17.19 -20.11 -10.25
C ALA A 109 18.64 -20.00 -9.76
N PHE A 110 18.91 -20.32 -8.49
CA PHE A 110 20.27 -20.43 -7.95
C PHE A 110 21.12 -21.43 -8.74
N ALA A 111 20.59 -22.63 -9.02
CA ALA A 111 21.28 -23.62 -9.82
C ALA A 111 21.55 -23.11 -11.26
N ILE A 112 20.58 -22.42 -11.87
CA ILE A 112 20.78 -21.77 -13.17
C ILE A 112 21.93 -20.76 -13.11
N GLY A 113 21.99 -19.91 -12.08
CA GLY A 113 23.09 -18.95 -11.91
C GLY A 113 24.46 -19.60 -11.79
N VAL A 114 24.57 -20.67 -11.00
CA VAL A 114 25.81 -21.45 -10.89
C VAL A 114 26.20 -22.05 -12.24
N VAL A 115 25.27 -22.74 -12.91
CA VAL A 115 25.55 -23.40 -14.19
C VAL A 115 25.91 -22.38 -15.27
N SER A 116 25.23 -21.24 -15.33
CA SER A 116 25.56 -20.17 -16.27
C SER A 116 26.97 -19.62 -16.04
N SER A 117 27.38 -19.41 -14.79
CA SER A 117 28.76 -18.99 -14.48
C SER A 117 29.82 -20.06 -14.76
N VAL A 118 29.45 -21.35 -14.70
CA VAL A 118 30.35 -22.44 -15.12
C VAL A 118 30.59 -22.42 -16.63
N ILE A 119 29.52 -22.16 -17.40
CA ILE A 119 29.56 -22.17 -18.87
C ILE A 119 30.24 -20.91 -19.41
N ASP A 120 29.97 -19.76 -18.80
CA ASP A 120 30.44 -18.45 -19.24
C ASP A 120 31.03 -17.65 -18.05
N PRO A 121 32.36 -17.50 -17.97
CA PRO A 121 33.02 -16.71 -16.92
C PRO A 121 32.59 -15.23 -16.90
N ASP A 122 32.17 -14.66 -18.05
CA ASP A 122 31.71 -13.27 -18.11
C ASP A 122 30.30 -13.10 -17.52
N PHE A 123 29.58 -14.20 -17.27
CA PHE A 123 28.24 -14.16 -16.66
C PHE A 123 28.24 -13.50 -15.28
N ALA A 124 29.33 -13.65 -14.51
CA ALA A 124 29.47 -12.98 -13.22
C ALA A 124 29.47 -11.44 -13.37
N ARG A 125 30.10 -10.90 -14.43
CA ARG A 125 30.11 -9.46 -14.73
C ARG A 125 28.73 -8.97 -15.16
N ILE A 126 27.99 -9.77 -15.94
CA ILE A 126 26.61 -9.45 -16.34
C ILE A 126 25.71 -9.32 -15.10
N MET A 127 25.84 -10.23 -14.13
CA MET A 127 24.94 -10.27 -12.97
C MET A 127 25.36 -9.38 -11.80
N LEU A 128 26.66 -9.19 -11.57
CA LEU A 128 27.20 -8.42 -10.43
C LEU A 128 27.68 -7.02 -10.83
N GLY A 129 27.90 -6.78 -12.11
CA GLY A 129 28.48 -5.55 -12.66
C GLY A 129 30.01 -5.53 -12.61
N ASP A 130 30.62 -4.88 -13.60
CA ASP A 130 32.08 -4.78 -13.73
C ASP A 130 32.75 -4.16 -12.51
N GLY A 131 32.15 -3.10 -11.95
CA GLY A 131 32.69 -2.41 -10.79
C GLY A 131 32.80 -3.31 -9.55
N TYR A 132 31.80 -4.17 -9.30
CA TYR A 132 31.84 -5.10 -8.17
C TYR A 132 32.88 -6.20 -8.39
N VAL A 133 32.92 -6.76 -9.60
CA VAL A 133 33.87 -7.82 -9.97
C VAL A 133 35.30 -7.32 -9.87
N ASP A 134 35.63 -6.17 -10.47
CA ASP A 134 36.98 -5.62 -10.49
C ASP A 134 37.46 -5.27 -9.07
N MET A 135 36.61 -4.65 -8.26
CA MET A 135 36.89 -4.39 -6.84
C MET A 135 37.20 -5.70 -6.10
N THR A 136 36.39 -6.75 -6.30
CA THR A 136 36.56 -8.02 -5.60
C THR A 136 37.82 -8.76 -6.06
N LEU A 137 38.16 -8.72 -7.35
CA LEU A 137 39.41 -9.26 -7.87
C LEU A 137 40.63 -8.54 -7.28
N ASN A 138 40.56 -7.22 -7.11
CA ASN A 138 41.63 -6.45 -6.46
C ASN A 138 41.78 -6.81 -4.98
N ASN A 139 40.67 -7.00 -4.28
CA ASN A 139 40.65 -7.46 -2.89
C ASN A 139 41.27 -8.87 -2.72
N ILE A 140 40.94 -9.79 -3.63
CA ILE A 140 41.54 -11.13 -3.67
C ILE A 140 43.05 -11.03 -3.90
N LYS A 141 43.51 -10.20 -4.84
CA LYS A 141 44.95 -9.95 -5.08
C LYS A 141 45.66 -9.33 -3.87
N ALA A 142 44.95 -8.50 -3.09
CA ALA A 142 45.45 -7.90 -1.87
C ALA A 142 45.46 -8.86 -0.66
N GLY A 143 44.94 -10.09 -0.81
CA GLY A 143 44.90 -11.09 0.26
C GLY A 143 43.75 -10.92 1.25
N ASP A 144 42.77 -10.05 0.96
CA ASP A 144 41.56 -9.86 1.76
C ASP A 144 40.31 -9.83 0.87
N PRO A 145 39.83 -11.01 0.41
CA PRO A 145 38.69 -11.10 -0.51
C PRO A 145 37.42 -10.40 0.00
N MET A 146 37.27 -10.27 1.32
CA MET A 146 36.07 -9.75 1.98
C MET A 146 36.20 -8.28 2.44
N ALA A 147 37.22 -7.55 2.00
CA ALA A 147 37.48 -6.17 2.42
C ALA A 147 36.28 -5.23 2.26
N VAL A 148 35.47 -5.40 1.21
CA VAL A 148 34.23 -4.60 0.97
C VAL A 148 33.25 -4.63 2.14
N TYR A 149 33.25 -5.71 2.95
CA TYR A 149 32.35 -5.87 4.08
C TYR A 149 32.92 -5.31 5.41
N LYS A 150 34.12 -4.74 5.40
CA LYS A 150 34.83 -4.25 6.61
C LYS A 150 34.78 -2.73 6.81
N ASP A 151 34.59 -1.94 5.75
CA ASP A 151 34.99 -0.51 5.71
C ASP A 151 33.99 0.55 6.18
N SER A 152 32.77 0.21 6.63
CA SER A 152 31.72 1.22 6.91
C SER A 152 31.17 1.12 8.33
N GLY A 153 30.70 2.18 9.02
CA GLY A 153 30.39 2.18 10.47
C GLY A 153 29.09 1.47 10.95
N PRO A 154 29.01 0.93 12.19
CA PRO A 154 28.01 -0.08 12.60
C PRO A 154 26.56 0.40 12.78
N PHE A 155 26.31 1.51 13.50
CA PHE A 155 24.95 1.88 13.90
C PHE A 155 24.12 2.52 12.79
N GLY A 156 24.74 3.34 11.92
CA GLY A 156 24.05 3.94 10.76
C GLY A 156 23.74 2.94 9.64
N MET A 157 24.51 1.86 9.55
CA MET A 157 24.33 0.85 8.51
C MET A 157 23.20 -0.14 8.79
N THR A 158 22.95 -0.51 10.06
CA THR A 158 21.87 -1.47 10.37
C THR A 158 20.52 -0.98 9.86
N ALA A 159 20.18 0.28 10.09
CA ALA A 159 18.91 0.85 9.63
C ALA A 159 18.84 0.93 8.09
N THR A 160 19.96 1.27 7.44
CA THR A 160 20.04 1.38 5.98
C THR A 160 19.92 0.02 5.30
N ILE A 161 20.65 -0.98 5.79
CA ILE A 161 20.63 -2.37 5.31
C ILE A 161 19.26 -3.00 5.58
N ALA A 162 18.75 -2.88 6.81
CA ALA A 162 17.41 -3.36 7.16
C ALA A 162 16.36 -2.73 6.27
N GLY A 163 16.45 -1.42 6.03
CA GLY A 163 15.54 -0.68 5.14
C GLY A 163 15.59 -1.22 3.71
N ARG A 164 16.78 -1.42 3.15
CA ARG A 164 16.97 -1.96 1.79
C ARG A 164 16.41 -3.38 1.67
N ASN A 165 16.74 -4.27 2.61
CA ASN A 165 16.32 -5.67 2.55
C ASN A 165 14.82 -5.82 2.85
N LEU A 166 14.28 -5.01 3.77
CA LEU A 166 12.84 -4.92 4.01
C LEU A 166 12.10 -4.42 2.77
N PHE A 167 12.70 -3.47 2.05
CA PHE A 167 12.13 -2.95 0.82
C PHE A 167 12.09 -3.99 -0.29
N VAL A 168 13.19 -4.72 -0.52
CA VAL A 168 13.22 -5.84 -1.49
C VAL A 168 12.20 -6.92 -1.13
N ALA A 169 12.12 -7.29 0.15
CA ALA A 169 11.12 -8.25 0.63
C ALA A 169 9.68 -7.72 0.43
N PHE A 170 9.44 -6.45 0.71
CA PHE A 170 8.13 -5.82 0.52
C PHE A 170 7.72 -5.81 -0.95
N GLN A 171 8.61 -5.42 -1.85
CA GLN A 171 8.40 -5.47 -3.30
C GLN A 171 8.11 -6.90 -3.76
N THR A 172 8.91 -7.87 -3.32
CA THR A 172 8.73 -9.29 -3.64
C THR A 172 7.32 -9.77 -3.26
N ALA A 173 6.84 -9.39 -2.07
CA ALA A 173 5.49 -9.71 -1.61
C ALA A 173 4.41 -8.93 -2.38
N LEU A 174 4.62 -7.65 -2.63
CA LEU A 174 3.63 -6.77 -3.25
C LEU A 174 3.42 -7.07 -4.73
N PHE A 175 4.49 -7.29 -5.49
CA PHE A 175 4.39 -7.63 -6.91
C PHE A 175 3.70 -8.96 -7.17
N GLY A 176 3.44 -9.73 -6.10
CA GLY A 176 2.54 -10.87 -6.12
C GLY A 176 1.12 -10.52 -6.53
N VAL A 177 0.68 -9.28 -6.29
CA VAL A 177 -0.63 -8.78 -6.72
C VAL A 177 -0.81 -8.85 -8.24
N LEU A 178 0.27 -8.83 -9.03
CA LEU A 178 0.25 -9.00 -10.48
C LEU A 178 0.13 -10.49 -10.87
N ALA A 179 -0.87 -11.17 -10.30
CA ALA A 179 -1.10 -12.60 -10.51
C ALA A 179 0.15 -13.46 -10.24
N SER A 180 0.92 -13.11 -9.20
CA SER A 180 2.16 -13.77 -8.78
C SER A 180 3.36 -13.65 -9.72
N ILE A 181 3.18 -13.13 -10.94
CA ILE A 181 4.21 -13.06 -11.98
C ILE A 181 5.42 -12.24 -11.51
N GLY A 182 5.18 -11.04 -10.97
CA GLY A 182 6.27 -10.18 -10.52
C GLY A 182 7.08 -10.79 -9.37
N THR A 183 6.44 -11.48 -8.44
CA THR A 183 7.14 -12.22 -7.37
C THR A 183 8.04 -13.32 -7.93
N VAL A 184 7.57 -14.09 -8.92
CA VAL A 184 8.35 -15.16 -9.54
C VAL A 184 9.62 -14.60 -10.18
N PHE A 185 9.52 -13.49 -10.92
CA PHE A 185 10.68 -12.85 -11.54
C PHE A 185 11.69 -12.37 -10.51
N ILE A 186 11.24 -11.75 -9.42
CA ILE A 186 12.14 -11.28 -8.36
C ILE A 186 12.87 -12.45 -7.70
N LEU A 187 12.16 -13.55 -7.42
CA LEU A 187 12.77 -14.77 -6.89
C LEU A 187 13.80 -15.37 -7.85
N MET A 188 13.49 -15.40 -9.15
CA MET A 188 14.41 -15.90 -10.16
C MET A 188 15.66 -15.02 -10.25
N TYR A 189 15.50 -13.70 -10.38
CA TYR A 189 16.61 -12.77 -10.48
C TYR A 189 17.55 -12.88 -9.28
N ASN A 190 17.00 -12.85 -8.05
CA ASN A 190 17.81 -12.98 -6.84
C ASN A 190 18.45 -14.37 -6.72
N GLY A 191 17.75 -15.44 -7.11
CA GLY A 191 18.31 -16.78 -7.15
C GLY A 191 19.51 -16.87 -8.08
N VAL A 192 19.36 -16.47 -9.35
CA VAL A 192 20.43 -16.52 -10.35
C VAL A 192 21.62 -15.65 -9.93
N MET A 193 21.37 -14.43 -9.44
CA MET A 193 22.40 -13.52 -8.95
C MET A 193 23.22 -14.16 -7.82
N ILE A 194 22.56 -14.74 -6.79
CA ILE A 194 23.24 -15.38 -5.66
C ILE A 194 23.99 -16.65 -6.12
N GLY A 195 23.46 -17.37 -7.10
CA GLY A 195 24.14 -18.51 -7.73
C GLY A 195 25.45 -18.11 -8.41
N ALA A 196 25.39 -17.10 -9.29
CA ALA A 196 26.56 -16.55 -9.98
C ALA A 196 27.59 -16.00 -8.98
N PHE A 197 27.11 -15.29 -7.96
CA PHE A 197 27.91 -14.77 -6.87
C PHE A 197 28.68 -15.85 -6.11
N GLN A 198 28.02 -16.94 -5.70
CA GLN A 198 28.69 -18.02 -4.97
C GLN A 198 29.72 -18.74 -5.85
N TYR A 199 29.40 -18.98 -7.13
CA TYR A 199 30.32 -19.63 -8.05
C TYR A 199 31.56 -18.78 -8.34
N PHE A 200 31.42 -17.46 -8.44
CA PHE A 200 32.55 -16.55 -8.64
C PHE A 200 33.67 -16.73 -7.60
N PHE A 201 33.33 -16.93 -6.32
CA PHE A 201 34.33 -17.21 -5.27
C PHE A 201 34.86 -18.65 -5.30
N ILE A 202 34.11 -19.60 -5.86
CA ILE A 202 34.59 -20.98 -6.11
C ILE A 202 35.69 -20.96 -7.15
N GLU A 203 35.45 -20.26 -8.28
CA GLU A 203 36.39 -20.14 -9.39
C GLU A 203 37.74 -19.54 -8.94
N HIS A 204 37.72 -18.59 -8.01
CA HIS A 204 38.91 -17.91 -7.50
C HIS A 204 39.54 -18.56 -6.26
N GLY A 205 39.09 -19.76 -5.87
CA GLY A 205 39.68 -20.53 -4.76
C GLY A 205 39.46 -19.97 -3.35
N VAL A 206 38.54 -19.01 -3.19
CA VAL A 206 38.25 -18.29 -1.93
C VAL A 206 36.86 -18.57 -1.37
N PHE A 207 36.23 -19.66 -1.81
CA PHE A 207 34.87 -20.05 -1.44
C PHE A 207 34.64 -20.12 0.06
N TRP A 208 35.53 -20.75 0.82
CA TRP A 208 35.24 -21.02 2.23
C TRP A 208 35.27 -19.76 3.09
N GLU A 209 36.13 -18.80 2.74
CA GLU A 209 36.17 -17.50 3.38
C GLU A 209 34.93 -16.67 3.05
N SER A 210 34.50 -16.65 1.78
CA SER A 210 33.28 -15.94 1.38
C SER A 210 32.04 -16.58 1.98
N PHE A 211 31.95 -17.91 1.97
CA PHE A 211 30.83 -18.66 2.50
C PHE A 211 30.63 -18.35 4.00
N LEU A 212 31.68 -18.48 4.79
CA LEU A 212 31.61 -18.25 6.24
C LEU A 212 31.36 -16.79 6.62
N THR A 213 31.73 -15.84 5.76
CA THR A 213 31.51 -14.42 6.03
C THR A 213 30.10 -14.00 5.66
N ILE A 214 29.63 -14.44 4.50
CA ILE A 214 28.38 -13.96 3.89
C ILE A 214 27.17 -14.67 4.49
N TRP A 215 27.25 -15.99 4.71
CA TRP A 215 26.10 -16.73 5.19
C TRP A 215 25.74 -16.47 6.66
N ILE A 216 26.58 -15.73 7.42
CA ILE A 216 26.25 -15.26 8.79
C ILE A 216 24.94 -14.49 8.80
N HIS A 217 24.78 -13.53 7.89
CA HIS A 217 23.56 -12.77 7.69
C HIS A 217 22.75 -13.35 6.52
N GLY A 218 23.43 -13.79 5.45
CA GLY A 218 22.82 -14.33 4.24
C GLY A 218 21.85 -15.49 4.49
N THR A 219 22.06 -16.32 5.53
CA THR A 219 21.11 -17.38 5.89
C THR A 219 19.72 -16.82 6.22
N LEU A 220 19.65 -15.73 6.99
CA LEU A 220 18.38 -15.11 7.36
C LEU A 220 17.80 -14.28 6.20
N GLU A 221 18.65 -13.61 5.41
CA GLU A 221 18.21 -12.77 4.30
C GLU A 221 17.65 -13.57 3.13
N VAL A 222 18.36 -14.63 2.74
CA VAL A 222 17.89 -15.57 1.70
C VAL A 222 16.61 -16.25 2.14
N SER A 223 16.51 -16.63 3.42
CA SER A 223 15.27 -17.16 3.97
C SER A 223 14.14 -16.12 3.93
N ALA A 224 14.45 -14.86 4.23
CA ALA A 224 13.47 -13.78 4.23
C ALA A 224 12.93 -13.46 2.83
N ILE A 225 13.78 -13.44 1.79
CA ILE A 225 13.32 -13.21 0.41
C ILE A 225 12.49 -14.38 -0.11
N ILE A 226 12.84 -15.63 0.24
CA ILE A 226 12.02 -16.80 -0.10
C ILE A 226 10.65 -16.74 0.61
N ILE A 227 10.60 -16.33 1.88
CA ILE A 227 9.35 -16.17 2.62
C ILE A 227 8.52 -15.00 2.08
N ALA A 228 9.16 -13.90 1.70
CA ALA A 228 8.52 -12.79 1.00
C ALA A 228 7.97 -13.22 -0.36
N GLY A 229 8.68 -14.11 -1.06
CA GLY A 229 8.21 -14.81 -2.24
C GLY A 229 6.94 -15.59 -1.99
N ALA A 230 6.92 -16.43 -0.95
CA ALA A 230 5.72 -17.17 -0.55
C ALA A 230 4.54 -16.21 -0.25
N SER A 231 4.81 -15.11 0.45
CA SER A 231 3.82 -14.06 0.71
C SER A 231 3.22 -13.48 -0.57
N GLY A 232 4.05 -13.17 -1.58
CA GLY A 232 3.58 -12.65 -2.87
C GLY A 232 2.82 -13.68 -3.71
N LEU A 233 3.29 -14.95 -3.72
CA LEU A 233 2.56 -16.05 -4.34
C LEU A 233 1.18 -16.23 -3.70
N VAL A 234 1.09 -16.18 -2.36
CA VAL A 234 -0.18 -16.24 -1.63
C VAL A 234 -1.05 -15.02 -1.97
N ALA A 235 -0.50 -13.81 -1.96
CA ALA A 235 -1.26 -12.59 -2.26
C ALA A 235 -1.90 -12.63 -3.66
N GLY A 236 -1.16 -13.08 -4.68
CA GLY A 236 -1.63 -13.18 -6.06
C GLY A 236 -2.58 -14.34 -6.35
N SER A 237 -2.49 -15.42 -5.57
CA SER A 237 -3.27 -16.64 -5.81
C SER A 237 -4.78 -16.44 -5.88
N GLY A 238 -5.34 -15.49 -5.12
CA GLY A 238 -6.77 -15.21 -5.11
C GLY A 238 -7.32 -14.64 -6.43
N LEU A 239 -6.47 -14.02 -7.26
CA LEU A 239 -6.87 -13.57 -8.61
C LEU A 239 -6.92 -14.72 -9.61
N LEU A 240 -5.96 -15.62 -9.52
CA LEU A 240 -5.79 -16.76 -10.44
C LEU A 240 -6.74 -17.92 -10.10
N PHE A 241 -6.90 -18.21 -8.81
CA PHE A 241 -7.59 -19.39 -8.30
C PHE A 241 -8.68 -18.97 -7.28
N PRO A 242 -9.77 -18.32 -7.73
CA PRO A 242 -10.78 -17.76 -6.83
C PRO A 242 -11.65 -18.81 -6.10
N GLY A 243 -11.62 -20.07 -6.55
CA GLY A 243 -12.46 -21.14 -6.00
C GLY A 243 -13.95 -20.80 -6.12
N THR A 244 -14.68 -20.87 -5.00
CA THR A 244 -16.12 -20.55 -4.93
C THR A 244 -16.40 -19.07 -4.65
N PHE A 245 -15.37 -18.25 -4.42
CA PHE A 245 -15.53 -16.81 -4.19
C PHE A 245 -15.46 -16.02 -5.49
N THR A 246 -15.99 -14.80 -5.51
CA THR A 246 -15.68 -13.89 -6.62
C THR A 246 -14.18 -13.54 -6.61
N ARG A 247 -13.59 -13.23 -7.78
CA ARG A 247 -12.16 -12.84 -7.87
C ARG A 247 -11.78 -11.71 -6.91
N GLY A 248 -12.68 -10.74 -6.69
CA GLY A 248 -12.45 -9.65 -5.73
C GLY A 248 -12.45 -10.11 -4.28
N GLN A 249 -13.37 -11.00 -3.89
CA GLN A 249 -13.40 -11.59 -2.55
C GLN A 249 -12.18 -12.48 -2.30
N ALA A 250 -11.88 -13.39 -3.24
CA ALA A 250 -10.71 -14.26 -3.16
C ALA A 250 -9.41 -13.45 -3.04
N PHE A 251 -9.26 -12.39 -3.84
CA PHE A 251 -8.13 -11.47 -3.78
C PHE A 251 -8.00 -10.75 -2.43
N ARG A 252 -9.10 -10.28 -1.83
CA ARG A 252 -9.08 -9.67 -0.49
C ARG A 252 -8.62 -10.67 0.58
N MET A 253 -9.06 -11.92 0.49
CA MET A 253 -8.62 -12.98 1.41
C MET A 253 -7.14 -13.29 1.24
N SER A 254 -6.71 -13.48 -0.01
CA SER A 254 -5.35 -13.87 -0.36
C SER A 254 -4.34 -12.77 -0.01
N ILE A 255 -4.64 -11.49 -0.30
CA ILE A 255 -3.83 -10.35 0.14
C ILE A 255 -3.71 -10.31 1.66
N ARG A 256 -4.82 -10.47 2.41
CA ARG A 256 -4.77 -10.39 3.87
C ARG A 256 -3.87 -11.49 4.46
N ARG A 257 -3.88 -12.70 3.87
CA ARG A 257 -2.97 -13.79 4.25
C ARG A 257 -1.53 -13.48 3.89
N GLY A 258 -1.27 -13.03 2.66
CA GLY A 258 0.07 -12.62 2.22
C GLY A 258 0.66 -11.54 3.12
N LEU A 259 -0.09 -10.46 3.39
CA LEU A 259 0.35 -9.40 4.31
C LEU A 259 0.70 -9.91 5.71
N LYS A 260 -0.06 -10.87 6.27
CA LYS A 260 0.30 -11.48 7.56
C LYS A 260 1.63 -12.24 7.47
N ILE A 261 1.87 -13.01 6.40
CA ILE A 261 3.16 -13.70 6.18
C ILE A 261 4.30 -12.67 6.07
N PHE A 262 4.11 -11.60 5.29
CA PHE A 262 5.08 -10.51 5.14
C PHE A 262 5.40 -9.82 6.47
N PHE A 263 4.40 -9.39 7.23
CA PHE A 263 4.64 -8.78 8.54
C PHE A 263 5.28 -9.74 9.55
N GLY A 264 5.06 -11.05 9.38
CA GLY A 264 5.72 -12.08 10.17
C GLY A 264 7.24 -12.18 9.95
N ILE A 265 7.74 -11.85 8.75
CA ILE A 265 9.17 -11.92 8.41
C ILE A 265 9.94 -10.63 8.76
N VAL A 266 9.27 -9.49 8.94
CA VAL A 266 9.93 -8.20 9.24
C VAL A 266 10.93 -8.27 10.41
N PRO A 267 10.61 -8.89 11.57
CA PRO A 267 11.59 -9.03 12.66
C PRO A 267 12.82 -9.85 12.29
N VAL A 268 12.69 -10.83 11.39
CA VAL A 268 13.81 -11.66 10.91
C VAL A 268 14.75 -10.84 10.03
N ILE A 269 14.20 -9.97 9.18
CA ILE A 269 15.00 -9.04 8.34
C ILE A 269 15.78 -8.06 9.22
N VAL A 270 15.13 -7.51 10.25
CA VAL A 270 15.79 -6.61 11.21
C VAL A 270 16.90 -7.36 11.95
N LEU A 271 16.66 -8.60 12.36
CA LEU A 271 17.67 -9.44 12.99
C LEU A 271 18.86 -9.71 12.06
N ALA A 272 18.60 -9.99 10.77
CA ALA A 272 19.63 -10.21 9.77
C ALA A 272 20.52 -8.96 9.57
N ALA A 273 19.93 -7.77 9.50
CA ALA A 273 20.67 -6.53 9.36
C ALA A 273 21.52 -6.20 10.61
N ILE A 274 21.03 -6.56 11.81
CA ILE A 274 21.83 -6.49 13.04
C ILE A 274 23.02 -7.45 12.92
N PHE A 275 22.80 -8.67 12.46
CA PHE A 275 23.90 -9.62 12.27
C PHE A 275 24.91 -9.12 11.25
N GLU A 276 24.45 -8.56 10.13
CA GLU A 276 25.32 -8.00 9.10
C GLU A 276 26.18 -6.85 9.64
N SER A 277 25.55 -5.93 10.36
CA SER A 277 26.22 -4.71 10.83
C SER A 277 27.24 -4.97 11.93
N PHE A 278 27.05 -6.00 12.75
CA PHE A 278 27.89 -6.27 13.91
C PHE A 278 28.85 -7.45 13.71
N PHE A 279 28.44 -8.55 13.07
CA PHE A 279 29.21 -9.79 13.05
C PHE A 279 30.04 -9.99 11.77
N THR A 280 29.57 -9.50 10.61
CA THR A 280 30.24 -9.74 9.30
C THR A 280 31.64 -9.12 9.21
N ARG A 281 31.95 -8.14 10.07
CA ARG A 281 33.26 -7.45 10.11
C ARG A 281 34.37 -8.27 10.76
N TYR A 282 33.99 -9.17 11.68
CA TYR A 282 34.95 -9.97 12.44
C TYR A 282 35.32 -11.23 11.65
N THR A 283 35.91 -11.06 10.48
CA THR A 283 36.36 -12.18 9.63
C THR A 283 37.48 -13.00 10.29
N GLU A 284 38.17 -12.44 11.27
CA GLU A 284 39.19 -13.11 12.09
C GLU A 284 38.59 -14.06 13.14
N THR A 285 37.27 -14.02 13.36
CA THR A 285 36.61 -14.95 14.29
C THR A 285 36.84 -16.40 13.82
N PRO A 286 37.17 -17.33 14.75
CA PRO A 286 37.40 -18.73 14.40
C PRO A 286 36.28 -19.30 13.52
N ALA A 287 36.67 -20.02 12.46
CA ALA A 287 35.73 -20.56 11.46
C ALA A 287 34.60 -21.39 12.08
N PHE A 288 34.89 -22.14 13.14
CA PHE A 288 33.90 -22.91 13.90
C PHE A 288 32.79 -22.05 14.50
N VAL A 289 33.11 -20.86 15.04
CA VAL A 289 32.12 -19.96 15.63
C VAL A 289 31.19 -19.39 14.55
N ARG A 290 31.75 -18.96 13.41
CA ARG A 290 30.98 -18.49 12.25
C ARG A 290 30.07 -19.59 11.71
N ALA A 291 30.60 -20.81 11.54
CA ALA A 291 29.84 -21.97 11.10
C ALA A 291 28.70 -22.35 12.07
N ALA A 292 28.96 -22.32 13.38
CA ALA A 292 27.94 -22.58 14.41
C ALA A 292 26.81 -21.55 14.35
N PHE A 293 27.13 -20.28 14.09
CA PHE A 293 26.14 -19.22 13.94
C PHE A 293 25.26 -19.39 12.69
N ILE A 294 25.89 -19.74 11.55
CA ILE A 294 25.19 -20.09 10.31
C ILE A 294 24.23 -21.25 10.55
N ALA A 295 24.72 -22.32 11.18
CA ALA A 295 23.91 -23.49 11.52
C ALA A 295 22.75 -23.15 12.46
N ALA A 296 22.98 -22.34 13.50
CA ALA A 296 21.94 -21.91 14.43
C ALA A 296 20.84 -21.10 13.73
N SER A 297 21.23 -20.19 12.83
CA SER A 297 20.29 -19.38 12.04
C SER A 297 19.47 -20.25 11.08
N LEU A 298 20.11 -21.21 10.41
CA LEU A 298 19.43 -22.15 9.52
C LEU A 298 18.45 -23.05 10.29
N LEU A 299 18.89 -23.59 11.43
CA LEU A 299 18.05 -24.40 12.31
C LEU A 299 16.85 -23.62 12.83
N PHE A 300 17.02 -22.35 13.19
CA PHE A 300 15.92 -21.47 13.59
C PHE A 300 14.87 -21.33 12.49
N VAL A 301 15.31 -21.05 11.25
CA VAL A 301 14.39 -20.90 10.10
C VAL A 301 13.64 -22.19 9.82
N LEU A 302 14.36 -23.32 9.73
CA LEU A 302 13.76 -24.63 9.46
C LEU A 302 12.81 -25.07 10.58
N TRP A 303 13.21 -24.83 11.84
CA TRP A 303 12.37 -25.14 13.00
C TRP A 303 11.08 -24.31 12.98
N TYR A 304 11.18 -22.99 12.82
CA TYR A 304 10.03 -22.09 12.98
C TYR A 304 9.08 -22.10 11.79
N PHE A 305 9.58 -22.13 10.55
CA PHE A 305 8.76 -21.99 9.35
C PHE A 305 8.37 -23.33 8.69
N ALA A 306 9.11 -24.41 8.94
CA ALA A 306 8.81 -25.73 8.36
C ALA A 306 8.34 -26.75 9.40
N TRP A 307 9.13 -26.97 10.46
CA TRP A 307 8.86 -28.03 11.43
C TRP A 307 7.71 -27.68 12.40
N LEU A 308 7.74 -26.51 13.04
CA LEU A 308 6.74 -26.07 14.02
C LEU A 308 5.30 -26.05 13.47
N PRO A 309 5.03 -25.50 12.26
CA PRO A 309 3.71 -25.58 11.63
C PRO A 309 3.22 -27.01 11.43
N ARG A 310 4.10 -27.89 10.95
CA ARG A 310 3.80 -29.31 10.72
C ARG A 310 3.51 -30.03 12.02
N HIS A 311 4.33 -29.82 13.04
CA HIS A 311 4.16 -30.44 14.34
C HIS A 311 2.85 -29.99 15.01
N LYS A 312 2.55 -28.69 15.04
CA LYS A 312 1.29 -28.16 15.60
C LYS A 312 0.05 -28.64 14.84
N ALA A 313 0.14 -28.78 13.52
CA ALA A 313 -0.95 -29.34 12.72
C ALA A 313 -1.22 -30.81 13.05
N GLN A 314 -0.16 -31.61 13.25
CA GLN A 314 -0.28 -33.03 13.58
C GLN A 314 -0.79 -33.27 15.00
N THR A 315 -0.41 -32.42 15.95
CA THR A 315 -0.84 -32.52 17.36
C THR A 315 -2.16 -31.82 17.66
N GLY A 316 -2.75 -31.13 16.67
CA GLY A 316 -3.97 -30.33 16.87
C GLY A 316 -3.79 -29.14 17.82
N ALA A 317 -2.55 -28.73 18.07
CA ALA A 317 -2.20 -27.72 19.08
C ALA A 317 -2.46 -26.26 18.64
N PHE A 318 -3.08 -26.04 17.47
CA PHE A 318 -3.51 -24.70 17.09
C PHE A 318 -4.68 -24.25 17.95
N ALA A 319 -4.49 -23.17 18.71
CA ALA A 319 -5.58 -22.54 19.46
C ALA A 319 -6.70 -22.16 18.48
N GLY A 320 -7.91 -22.68 18.74
CA GLY A 320 -9.08 -22.67 17.85
C GLY A 320 -9.13 -21.50 16.86
N SER A 321 -9.32 -21.87 15.58
CA SER A 321 -9.44 -20.98 14.41
C SER A 321 -9.99 -19.64 14.84
N SER A 322 -9.21 -18.56 14.66
CA SER A 322 -9.83 -17.24 14.47
C SER A 322 -10.89 -17.48 13.41
N ALA A 323 -12.18 -17.42 13.79
CA ALA A 323 -13.29 -17.80 12.93
C ALA A 323 -12.98 -17.24 11.55
N LYS A 324 -12.93 -18.09 10.51
CA LYS A 324 -12.77 -17.64 9.11
C LYS A 324 -13.70 -16.46 8.99
N ALA A 325 -13.14 -15.24 8.97
CA ALA A 325 -13.97 -14.07 9.09
C ALA A 325 -14.89 -14.13 7.88
N GLU A 326 -16.16 -14.50 8.10
CA GLU A 326 -17.12 -14.66 7.03
C GLU A 326 -17.12 -13.32 6.34
N LEU A 327 -16.63 -13.32 5.10
CA LEU A 327 -16.63 -12.09 4.34
C LEU A 327 -18.09 -11.70 4.20
N ALA A 328 -18.42 -10.50 4.67
CA ALA A 328 -19.73 -9.93 4.42
C ALA A 328 -20.05 -10.07 2.92
N PRO A 329 -21.30 -10.37 2.55
CA PRO A 329 -21.72 -10.49 1.15
C PRO A 329 -21.25 -9.26 0.35
N ASP A 330 -20.85 -9.46 -0.91
CA ASP A 330 -20.40 -8.36 -1.78
C ASP A 330 -21.61 -7.48 -2.17
N HIS A 331 -22.04 -6.64 -1.23
CA HIS A 331 -22.92 -5.53 -1.55
C HIS A 331 -22.04 -4.42 -2.11
N THR A 332 -22.02 -4.25 -3.43
CA THR A 332 -21.56 -3.00 -4.04
C THR A 332 -22.58 -1.92 -3.67
N LYS A 333 -22.54 -1.43 -2.43
CA LYS A 333 -23.38 -0.32 -2.01
C LYS A 333 -23.17 0.82 -3.02
N PRO A 334 -24.25 1.45 -3.52
CA PRO A 334 -24.09 2.66 -4.32
C PRO A 334 -23.34 3.69 -3.50
N VAL A 335 -22.56 4.53 -4.19
CA VAL A 335 -21.84 5.63 -3.53
C VAL A 335 -22.89 6.57 -2.95
N ASP A 336 -22.87 6.75 -1.63
CA ASP A 336 -23.78 7.68 -0.96
C ASP A 336 -23.24 9.11 -1.08
N PHE A 337 -23.79 9.93 -1.96
CA PHE A 337 -23.35 11.32 -2.15
C PHE A 337 -23.89 12.29 -1.09
N THR A 338 -24.68 11.78 -0.14
CA THR A 338 -25.38 12.54 0.91
C THR A 338 -24.89 12.24 2.32
N ALA A 339 -23.84 11.44 2.46
CA ALA A 339 -23.21 11.12 3.75
C ALA A 339 -21.89 11.87 3.96
N ILE A 340 -21.61 12.24 5.22
CA ILE A 340 -20.28 12.69 5.64
C ILE A 340 -19.38 11.46 5.77
N LYS A 341 -18.35 11.37 4.94
CA LYS A 341 -17.49 10.19 4.84
C LYS A 341 -16.16 10.39 5.55
N SER A 342 -15.61 9.27 6.03
CA SER A 342 -14.21 9.13 6.44
C SER A 342 -13.29 9.02 5.21
N ALA A 343 -11.99 9.26 5.40
CA ALA A 343 -11.02 9.13 4.31
C ALA A 343 -10.94 7.69 3.77
N GLY A 344 -11.11 6.68 4.61
CA GLY A 344 -11.16 5.27 4.20
C GLY A 344 -12.39 4.93 3.35
N GLU A 345 -13.55 5.51 3.67
CA GLU A 345 -14.76 5.36 2.86
C GLU A 345 -14.64 6.07 1.52
N ILE A 346 -14.08 7.29 1.49
CA ILE A 346 -13.78 8.01 0.24
C ILE A 346 -12.84 7.16 -0.64
N LEU A 347 -11.79 6.59 -0.06
CA LEU A 347 -10.87 5.71 -0.78
C LEU A 347 -11.57 4.47 -1.35
N SER A 348 -12.44 3.84 -0.56
CA SER A 348 -13.25 2.70 -1.01
C SER A 348 -14.17 3.08 -2.18
N ASP A 349 -14.76 4.27 -2.14
CA ASP A 349 -15.64 4.77 -3.19
C ASP A 349 -14.87 5.11 -4.48
N ILE A 350 -13.64 5.65 -4.39
CA ILE A 350 -12.77 5.87 -5.57
C ILE A 350 -12.63 4.56 -6.36
N PHE A 351 -12.26 3.47 -5.68
CA PHE A 351 -12.09 2.16 -6.33
C PHE A 351 -13.42 1.55 -6.80
N SER A 352 -14.51 1.82 -6.09
CA SER A 352 -15.85 1.35 -6.49
C SER A 352 -16.30 2.02 -7.79
N VAL A 353 -16.11 3.33 -7.92
CA VAL A 353 -16.39 4.10 -9.14
C VAL A 353 -15.46 3.67 -10.28
N LEU A 354 -14.16 3.53 -10.01
CA LEU A 354 -13.17 3.09 -10.99
C LEU A 354 -13.54 1.70 -11.55
N ARG A 355 -13.93 0.76 -10.69
CA ARG A 355 -14.33 -0.60 -11.09
C ARG A 355 -15.56 -0.57 -12.01
N ARG A 356 -16.56 0.27 -11.72
CA ARG A 356 -17.78 0.39 -12.53
C ARG A 356 -17.54 1.10 -13.87
N GLN A 357 -16.63 2.07 -13.90
CA GLN A 357 -16.32 2.84 -15.11
C GLN A 357 -15.00 2.40 -15.78
N PHE A 358 -14.48 1.22 -15.44
CA PHE A 358 -13.14 0.75 -15.83
C PHE A 358 -12.84 0.88 -17.33
N GLY A 359 -13.73 0.37 -18.18
CA GLY A 359 -13.51 0.42 -19.64
C GLY A 359 -13.52 1.84 -20.24
N LYS A 360 -14.13 2.82 -19.56
CA LYS A 360 -14.05 4.24 -19.99
C LYS A 360 -12.78 4.88 -19.45
N ALA A 361 -12.44 4.62 -18.19
CA ALA A 361 -11.20 5.10 -17.57
C ALA A 361 -9.97 4.64 -18.38
N VAL A 362 -9.87 3.35 -18.71
CA VAL A 362 -8.76 2.80 -19.51
C VAL A 362 -8.65 3.47 -20.87
N ARG A 363 -9.76 3.64 -21.61
CA ARG A 363 -9.74 4.30 -22.93
C ARG A 363 -9.25 5.74 -22.85
N VAL A 364 -9.71 6.49 -21.86
CA VAL A 364 -9.30 7.89 -21.66
C VAL A 364 -7.81 7.97 -21.29
N LEU A 365 -7.34 7.10 -20.41
CA LEU A 365 -5.94 7.05 -20.00
C LEU A 365 -5.02 6.66 -21.16
N VAL A 366 -5.35 5.60 -21.90
CA VAL A 366 -4.58 5.16 -23.07
C VAL A 366 -4.58 6.24 -24.17
N ALA A 367 -5.70 6.92 -24.41
CA ALA A 367 -5.76 8.01 -25.37
C ALA A 367 -4.90 9.20 -24.93
N ALA A 368 -4.93 9.59 -23.65
CA ALA A 368 -4.09 10.66 -23.13
C ALA A 368 -2.59 10.31 -23.21
N THR A 369 -2.22 9.08 -22.85
CA THR A 369 -0.84 8.58 -22.99
C THR A 369 -0.42 8.56 -24.46
N GLY A 370 -1.26 8.08 -25.37
CA GLY A 370 -0.96 8.07 -26.80
C GLY A 370 -0.74 9.48 -27.36
N LEU A 371 -1.58 10.45 -26.98
CA LEU A 371 -1.41 11.85 -27.36
C LEU A 371 -0.11 12.45 -26.81
N PHE A 372 0.23 12.14 -25.55
CA PHE A 372 1.50 12.52 -24.96
C PHE A 372 2.68 11.92 -25.73
N THR A 373 2.68 10.62 -26.01
CA THR A 373 3.79 9.94 -26.70
C THR A 373 3.95 10.47 -28.12
N LEU A 374 2.84 10.60 -28.87
CA LEU A 374 2.87 11.14 -30.24
C LEU A 374 3.36 12.59 -30.27
N GLY A 375 2.92 13.42 -29.33
CA GLY A 375 3.46 14.77 -29.19
C GLY A 375 4.95 14.71 -28.88
N SER A 376 5.29 14.18 -27.70
CA SER A 376 6.64 14.27 -27.14
C SER A 376 7.73 13.77 -28.07
N PHE A 377 7.49 12.68 -28.80
CA PHE A 377 8.48 12.11 -29.71
C PHE A 377 8.28 12.55 -31.17
N GLY A 378 7.04 12.83 -31.60
CA GLY A 378 6.76 13.23 -32.98
C GLY A 378 7.05 14.70 -33.29
N LEU A 379 7.06 15.56 -32.27
CA LEU A 379 7.38 16.99 -32.36
C LEU A 379 8.66 17.35 -31.59
N SER A 380 9.46 16.35 -31.22
CA SER A 380 10.75 16.55 -30.53
C SER A 380 11.77 17.14 -31.48
N ASN A 381 12.63 18.04 -30.98
CA ASN A 381 13.77 18.57 -31.73
C ASN A 381 15.01 17.65 -31.68
N VAL A 382 14.93 16.54 -30.94
CA VAL A 382 16.03 15.59 -30.75
C VAL A 382 15.54 14.17 -31.04
N GLU A 383 16.48 13.25 -31.25
CA GLU A 383 16.15 11.84 -31.44
C GLU A 383 15.38 11.26 -30.25
N PRO A 384 14.50 10.27 -30.48
CA PRO A 384 13.69 9.69 -29.39
C PRO A 384 14.52 9.15 -28.22
N ALA A 385 15.70 8.58 -28.48
CA ALA A 385 16.62 8.09 -27.46
C ALA A 385 17.08 9.21 -26.50
N MET A 386 17.18 10.45 -27.00
CA MET A 386 17.66 11.61 -26.25
C MET A 386 16.54 12.51 -25.71
N THR A 387 15.28 12.22 -26.04
CA THR A 387 14.15 13.09 -25.66
C THR A 387 13.90 13.04 -24.16
N PHE A 388 13.97 11.86 -23.52
CA PHE A 388 13.88 11.72 -22.08
C PHE A 388 15.09 10.93 -21.55
N PRO A 389 16.05 11.58 -20.89
CA PRO A 389 17.19 10.89 -20.30
C PRO A 389 16.78 10.25 -18.98
N PHE A 390 16.39 8.98 -19.01
CA PHE A 390 16.20 8.18 -17.80
C PHE A 390 17.57 7.89 -17.17
N ARG A 391 17.84 8.42 -15.97
CA ARG A 391 19.07 8.12 -15.22
C ARG A 391 18.79 7.09 -14.13
N ASP A 392 19.82 6.39 -13.66
CA ASP A 392 19.71 5.51 -12.50
C ASP A 392 19.39 6.34 -11.24
N VAL A 393 18.12 6.38 -10.86
CA VAL A 393 17.65 7.14 -9.69
C VAL A 393 17.85 6.33 -8.41
N SER A 394 18.29 6.99 -7.34
CA SER A 394 18.34 6.41 -5.99
C SER A 394 16.94 5.98 -5.51
N PHE A 395 16.85 4.77 -4.93
CA PHE A 395 15.59 4.10 -4.57
C PHE A 395 14.78 4.70 -3.41
N TRP A 396 15.00 5.97 -3.04
CA TRP A 396 14.27 6.61 -1.94
C TRP A 396 12.90 7.15 -2.39
N LEU A 397 11.91 7.05 -1.50
CA LEU A 397 10.50 7.42 -1.74
C LEU A 397 10.29 8.78 -2.42
N PHE A 398 11.15 9.75 -2.11
CA PHE A 398 11.05 11.12 -2.62
C PHE A 398 11.94 11.40 -3.83
N ASP A 399 12.89 10.51 -4.13
CA ASP A 399 13.79 10.66 -5.27
C ASP A 399 13.11 10.28 -6.58
N ILE A 400 12.16 9.34 -6.56
CA ILE A 400 11.32 9.00 -7.74
C ILE A 400 10.61 10.23 -8.31
N LEU A 401 10.22 11.19 -7.47
CA LEU A 401 9.53 12.40 -7.91
C LEU A 401 10.47 13.45 -8.53
N LYS A 402 11.80 13.28 -8.42
CA LYS A 402 12.77 14.25 -8.94
C LYS A 402 12.87 14.26 -10.46
N GLU A 403 12.55 13.15 -11.13
CA GLU A 403 12.59 13.06 -12.60
C GLU A 403 11.20 13.16 -13.25
N VAL A 404 10.14 13.21 -12.43
CA VAL A 404 8.77 13.32 -12.94
C VAL A 404 8.55 14.68 -13.63
N ASP A 405 9.24 15.73 -13.21
CA ASP A 405 9.11 17.07 -13.80
C ASP A 405 9.55 17.11 -15.27
N LEU A 406 10.49 16.26 -15.69
CA LEU A 406 10.94 16.13 -17.09
C LEU A 406 9.79 15.82 -18.05
N PHE A 407 8.76 15.09 -17.62
CA PHE A 407 7.59 14.79 -18.46
C PHE A 407 6.68 16.01 -18.69
N PHE A 408 6.87 17.07 -17.93
CA PHE A 408 6.08 18.29 -17.97
C PHE A 408 6.89 19.50 -18.43
N PHE A 409 8.20 19.49 -18.17
CA PHE A 409 9.15 20.53 -18.51
C PHE A 409 10.36 19.88 -19.19
N ASN A 410 10.38 19.94 -20.52
CA ASN A 410 11.49 19.42 -21.31
C ASN A 410 11.92 20.46 -22.33
N GLU A 411 13.22 20.76 -22.37
CA GLU A 411 13.79 21.72 -23.32
C GLU A 411 13.69 21.23 -24.77
N SER A 412 13.78 19.91 -24.99
CA SER A 412 13.61 19.30 -26.30
C SER A 412 12.18 19.36 -26.81
N VAL A 413 11.20 19.55 -25.90
CA VAL A 413 9.77 19.59 -26.20
C VAL A 413 9.09 20.78 -25.47
N PRO A 414 9.33 22.03 -25.91
CA PRO A 414 8.95 23.23 -25.14
C PRO A 414 7.44 23.41 -24.89
N TYR A 415 6.60 22.80 -25.72
CA TYR A 415 5.14 22.91 -25.60
C TYR A 415 4.53 21.94 -24.57
N LEU A 416 5.33 21.05 -23.95
CA LEU A 416 4.84 20.05 -23.00
C LEU A 416 4.01 20.66 -21.87
N PHE A 417 4.41 21.82 -21.34
CA PHE A 417 3.66 22.49 -20.30
C PHE A 417 2.19 22.70 -20.68
N TRP A 418 1.95 23.25 -21.88
CA TRP A 418 0.62 23.53 -22.39
C TRP A 418 -0.13 22.25 -22.77
N GLY A 419 0.56 21.32 -23.46
CA GLY A 419 0.00 20.02 -23.84
C GLY A 419 -0.46 19.22 -22.63
N GLN A 420 0.38 19.13 -21.60
CA GLN A 420 0.07 18.44 -20.35
C GLN A 420 -1.08 19.11 -19.60
N THR A 421 -1.09 20.45 -19.52
CA THR A 421 -2.19 21.18 -18.88
C THR A 421 -3.54 20.86 -19.54
N LEU A 422 -3.58 20.80 -20.87
CA LEU A 422 -4.78 20.42 -21.63
C LEU A 422 -5.19 18.95 -21.38
N LEU A 423 -4.22 18.02 -21.42
CA LEU A 423 -4.47 16.60 -21.16
C LEU A 423 -4.99 16.36 -19.74
N LEU A 424 -4.36 16.95 -18.73
CA LEU A 424 -4.80 16.86 -17.33
C LEU A 424 -6.19 17.49 -17.13
N CYS A 425 -6.52 18.59 -17.80
CA CYS A 425 -7.86 19.15 -17.78
C CYS A 425 -8.89 18.17 -18.38
N GLY A 426 -8.57 17.54 -19.52
CA GLY A 426 -9.40 16.50 -20.13
C GLY A 426 -9.62 15.28 -19.22
N LEU A 427 -8.57 14.81 -18.55
CA LEU A 427 -8.64 13.73 -17.56
C LEU A 427 -9.53 14.10 -16.37
N SER A 428 -9.41 15.34 -15.87
CA SER A 428 -10.25 15.86 -14.79
C SER A 428 -11.73 15.84 -15.16
N ILE A 429 -12.07 16.33 -16.35
CA ILE A 429 -13.44 16.31 -16.88
C ILE A 429 -13.94 14.87 -16.99
N ALA A 430 -13.12 13.94 -17.48
CA ALA A 430 -13.50 12.54 -17.60
C ALA A 430 -13.76 11.90 -16.22
N ALA A 431 -12.93 12.20 -15.21
CA ALA A 431 -13.10 11.73 -13.84
C ALA A 431 -14.41 12.27 -13.23
N PHE A 432 -14.68 13.57 -13.38
CA PHE A 432 -15.90 14.18 -12.84
C PHE A 432 -17.17 13.73 -13.57
N ARG A 433 -17.10 13.50 -14.88
CA ARG A 433 -18.20 12.87 -15.63
C ARG A 433 -18.47 11.44 -15.18
N ALA A 434 -17.45 10.71 -14.72
CA ALA A 434 -17.63 9.38 -14.15
C ALA A 434 -18.42 9.46 -12.83
N ILE A 435 -18.10 10.43 -11.96
CA ILE A 435 -18.82 10.68 -10.71
C ILE A 435 -20.25 11.17 -10.95
N ALA A 436 -20.45 12.15 -11.84
CA ALA A 436 -21.77 12.71 -12.13
C ALA A 436 -22.76 11.64 -12.65
N ARG A 437 -22.27 10.64 -13.38
CA ARG A 437 -23.07 9.49 -13.82
C ARG A 437 -23.52 8.59 -12.67
N GLU A 438 -22.68 8.41 -11.65
CA GLU A 438 -23.02 7.61 -10.47
C GLU A 438 -23.99 8.36 -9.55
N GLU A 439 -23.90 9.69 -9.47
CA GLU A 439 -24.89 10.54 -8.75
C GLU A 439 -26.27 10.51 -9.44
N GLY A 440 -26.34 10.15 -10.73
CA GLY A 440 -27.56 10.24 -11.52
C GLY A 440 -27.88 11.66 -11.99
N ALA A 441 -26.93 12.59 -11.91
CA ALA A 441 -27.09 13.96 -12.34
C ALA A 441 -27.04 14.10 -13.87
N LYS A 442 -27.88 14.98 -14.44
CA LYS A 442 -27.67 15.46 -15.82
C LYS A 442 -26.31 16.15 -15.89
N VAL A 443 -25.57 15.95 -16.98
CA VAL A 443 -24.19 16.43 -17.18
C VAL A 443 -24.06 17.87 -16.67
N HIS A 444 -23.35 18.06 -15.55
CA HIS A 444 -22.97 19.38 -15.06
C HIS A 444 -21.78 19.88 -15.88
N GLY A 445 -21.79 21.16 -16.23
CA GLY A 445 -20.64 21.84 -16.83
C GLY A 445 -21.04 22.70 -18.01
N GLU A 446 -21.17 24.00 -17.76
CA GLU A 446 -21.03 24.97 -18.84
C GLU A 446 -19.60 24.90 -19.41
N TRP A 447 -19.43 25.08 -20.73
CA TRP A 447 -18.11 25.04 -21.36
C TRP A 447 -17.10 26.00 -20.68
N LYS A 448 -17.59 27.12 -20.13
CA LYS A 448 -16.80 28.10 -19.36
C LYS A 448 -16.22 27.53 -18.06
N ALA A 449 -17.01 26.71 -17.34
CA ALA A 449 -16.54 26.03 -16.14
C ALA A 449 -15.51 24.94 -16.49
N MET A 450 -15.69 24.26 -17.63
CA MET A 450 -14.71 23.28 -18.13
C MET A 450 -13.38 23.95 -18.52
N LEU A 451 -13.39 25.10 -19.18
CA LEU A 451 -12.17 25.87 -19.47
C LEU A 451 -11.49 26.40 -18.20
N SER A 452 -12.29 26.80 -17.22
CA SER A 452 -11.79 27.28 -15.92
C SER A 452 -10.96 26.22 -15.17
N MET A 453 -11.17 24.93 -15.46
CA MET A 453 -10.37 23.84 -14.91
C MET A 453 -8.92 23.77 -15.45
N LEU A 454 -8.58 24.56 -16.49
CA LEU A 454 -7.18 24.71 -16.91
C LEU A 454 -6.31 25.32 -15.82
N LEU A 455 -6.88 26.14 -14.92
CA LEU A 455 -6.14 26.74 -13.81
C LEU A 455 -5.68 25.71 -12.76
N PRO A 456 -6.56 24.86 -12.17
CA PRO A 456 -6.10 23.79 -11.28
C PRO A 456 -5.19 22.79 -11.98
N ALA A 457 -5.41 22.50 -13.27
CA ALA A 457 -4.50 21.65 -14.05
C ALA A 457 -3.11 22.28 -14.21
N ALA A 458 -3.03 23.56 -14.57
CA ALA A 458 -1.76 24.30 -14.65
C ALA A 458 -1.09 24.39 -13.28
N GLY A 459 -1.86 24.59 -12.20
CA GLY A 459 -1.36 24.56 -10.83
C GLY A 459 -0.72 23.22 -10.47
N PHE A 460 -1.30 22.10 -10.92
CA PHE A 460 -0.71 20.77 -10.75
C PHE A 460 0.63 20.67 -11.47
N VAL A 461 0.68 21.07 -12.74
CA VAL A 461 1.91 21.05 -13.55
C VAL A 461 3.00 21.94 -12.94
N LEU A 462 2.68 23.19 -12.59
CA LEU A 462 3.63 24.15 -12.00
C LEU A 462 4.18 23.67 -10.66
N SER A 463 3.36 22.99 -9.87
CA SER A 463 3.81 22.49 -8.57
C SER A 463 4.98 21.51 -8.71
N LEU A 464 5.05 20.72 -9.79
CA LEU A 464 6.16 19.77 -10.01
C LEU A 464 7.54 20.43 -10.13
N LYS A 465 7.63 21.74 -10.44
CA LYS A 465 8.90 22.48 -10.43
C LYS A 465 9.42 22.82 -9.04
N ILE A 466 8.59 22.71 -8.00
CA ILE A 466 8.98 23.11 -6.65
C ILE A 466 9.95 22.06 -6.09
N GLN A 467 11.19 22.46 -5.85
CA GLN A 467 12.17 21.57 -5.23
C GLN A 467 11.67 21.10 -3.85
N GLY A 468 11.78 19.79 -3.58
CA GLY A 468 11.32 19.21 -2.32
C GLY A 468 9.80 19.04 -2.21
N ILE A 469 9.05 19.13 -3.32
CA ILE A 469 7.59 19.04 -3.29
C ILE A 469 7.05 17.68 -2.78
N GLY A 470 7.88 16.63 -2.65
CA GLY A 470 7.43 15.29 -2.27
C GLY A 470 6.44 15.26 -1.09
N LEU A 471 6.74 15.91 0.03
CA LEU A 471 5.81 16.01 1.16
C LEU A 471 4.68 17.02 0.95
N LEU A 472 4.91 18.09 0.18
CA LEU A 472 3.90 19.10 -0.12
C LEU A 472 2.81 18.59 -1.07
N CYS A 473 3.10 17.62 -1.93
CA CYS A 473 2.11 16.96 -2.80
C CYS A 473 0.95 16.36 -2.01
N LEU A 474 1.21 15.91 -0.76
CA LEU A 474 0.19 15.38 0.16
C LEU A 474 -0.93 16.39 0.46
N ILE A 475 -0.62 17.67 0.34
CA ILE A 475 -1.48 18.80 0.68
C ILE A 475 -1.99 19.46 -0.61
N VAL A 476 -1.07 19.73 -1.54
CA VAL A 476 -1.33 20.47 -2.77
C VAL A 476 -2.26 19.72 -3.71
N TYR A 477 -2.05 18.42 -3.93
CA TYR A 477 -2.82 17.68 -4.94
C TYR A 477 -4.28 17.45 -4.55
N PRO A 478 -4.60 17.04 -3.31
CA PRO A 478 -5.99 16.95 -2.86
C PRO A 478 -6.70 18.30 -2.89
N PHE A 479 -5.98 19.40 -2.57
CA PHE A 479 -6.53 20.74 -2.64
C PHE A 479 -6.89 21.16 -4.08
N LEU A 480 -5.97 20.97 -5.03
CA LEU A 480 -6.20 21.28 -6.44
C LEU A 480 -7.34 20.45 -7.02
N ALA A 481 -7.44 19.17 -6.64
CA ALA A 481 -8.54 18.30 -7.05
C ALA A 481 -9.90 18.74 -6.48
N LEU A 482 -9.94 19.16 -5.21
CA LEU A 482 -11.14 19.76 -4.60
C LEU A 482 -11.53 21.07 -5.32
N TRP A 483 -10.53 21.89 -5.68
CA TRP A 483 -10.76 23.14 -6.41
C TRP A 483 -11.36 22.93 -7.80
N ALA A 484 -10.80 21.99 -8.56
CA ALA A 484 -11.38 21.57 -9.82
C ALA A 484 -12.81 21.02 -9.63
N ALA A 485 -13.08 20.26 -8.56
CA ALA A 485 -14.41 19.70 -8.29
C ALA A 485 -15.44 20.81 -7.99
N VAL A 486 -15.08 21.82 -7.19
CA VAL A 486 -15.98 22.96 -6.91
C VAL A 486 -16.30 23.74 -8.19
N ILE A 487 -15.30 23.98 -9.06
CA ILE A 487 -15.51 24.64 -10.35
C ILE A 487 -16.51 23.82 -11.20
N TYR A 488 -16.31 22.52 -11.29
CA TYR A 488 -17.11 21.63 -12.13
C TYR A 488 -18.55 21.43 -11.63
N PHE A 489 -18.73 21.10 -10.34
CA PHE A 489 -20.04 20.75 -9.79
C PHE A 489 -20.88 21.98 -9.39
N GLU A 490 -20.25 23.12 -9.05
CA GLU A 490 -21.00 24.34 -8.71
C GLU A 490 -21.04 25.37 -9.85
N ASN A 491 -20.42 25.10 -11.01
CA ASN A 491 -20.28 26.05 -12.14
C ASN A 491 -19.78 27.45 -11.70
N ARG A 492 -18.90 27.50 -10.70
CA ARG A 492 -18.38 28.77 -10.16
C ARG A 492 -17.15 29.26 -10.93
N ASN A 493 -16.97 30.57 -10.95
CA ASN A 493 -15.71 31.18 -11.36
C ASN A 493 -14.54 30.65 -10.48
N PRO A 494 -13.35 30.41 -11.04
CA PRO A 494 -12.17 29.93 -10.32
C PRO A 494 -11.87 30.63 -9.00
N VAL A 495 -11.98 31.96 -8.94
CA VAL A 495 -11.63 32.75 -7.76
C VAL A 495 -12.63 32.50 -6.62
N LEU A 496 -13.93 32.51 -6.94
CA LEU A 496 -14.99 32.21 -5.98
C LEU A 496 -14.95 30.73 -5.56
N ALA A 497 -14.60 29.84 -6.49
CA ALA A 497 -14.40 28.43 -6.19
C ALA A 497 -13.24 28.20 -5.20
N LEU A 498 -12.18 29.03 -5.24
CA LEU A 498 -11.05 28.93 -4.32
C LEU A 498 -11.47 29.24 -2.88
N SER A 499 -12.22 30.32 -2.66
CA SER A 499 -12.81 30.66 -1.35
C SER A 499 -13.71 29.53 -0.84
N ARG A 500 -14.57 29.00 -1.74
CA ARG A 500 -15.44 27.87 -1.42
C ARG A 500 -14.65 26.62 -1.03
N CYS A 501 -13.50 26.35 -1.64
CA CYS A 501 -12.65 25.21 -1.26
C CYS A 501 -12.19 25.28 0.17
N PHE A 502 -11.72 26.45 0.65
CA PHE A 502 -11.30 26.59 2.04
C PHE A 502 -12.43 26.29 3.03
N SER A 503 -13.69 26.57 2.69
CA SER A 503 -14.84 26.21 3.53
C SER A 503 -15.17 24.72 3.54
N LEU A 504 -14.87 23.99 2.46
CA LEU A 504 -15.18 22.56 2.32
C LEU A 504 -14.00 21.65 2.70
N LEU A 505 -12.79 22.20 2.81
CA LEU A 505 -11.56 21.44 2.95
C LEU A 505 -11.39 20.87 4.36
N ARG A 506 -11.37 19.54 4.45
CA ARG A 506 -11.04 18.80 5.67
C ARG A 506 -9.59 18.31 5.58
N TRP A 507 -8.64 19.12 6.04
CA TRP A 507 -7.20 18.88 5.91
C TRP A 507 -6.76 17.46 6.27
N GLY A 508 -7.25 16.89 7.37
CA GLY A 508 -6.91 15.52 7.76
C GLY A 508 -7.32 14.44 6.74
N HIS A 509 -8.45 14.64 6.06
CA HIS A 509 -8.92 13.69 5.04
C HIS A 509 -8.15 13.87 3.73
N GLY A 510 -7.95 15.13 3.31
CA GLY A 510 -7.15 15.47 2.14
C GLY A 510 -5.72 14.93 2.25
N MET A 511 -5.05 15.14 3.38
CA MET A 511 -3.69 14.63 3.62
C MET A 511 -3.60 13.11 3.57
N MET A 512 -4.59 12.38 4.12
CA MET A 512 -4.60 10.92 4.07
C MET A 512 -4.75 10.39 2.65
N LEU A 513 -5.61 11.03 1.84
CA LEU A 513 -5.75 10.72 0.42
C LEU A 513 -4.47 11.04 -0.36
N GLY A 514 -3.85 12.20 -0.10
CA GLY A 514 -2.56 12.58 -0.68
C GLY A 514 -1.46 11.58 -0.34
N PHE A 515 -1.40 11.12 0.92
CA PHE A 515 -0.44 10.10 1.38
C PHE A 515 -0.64 8.78 0.67
N PHE A 516 -1.88 8.32 0.55
CA PHE A 516 -2.18 7.12 -0.20
C PHE A 516 -1.76 7.23 -1.67
N MET A 517 -2.05 8.35 -2.33
CA MET A 517 -1.67 8.55 -3.74
C MET A 517 -0.15 8.60 -3.92
N LEU A 518 0.58 9.20 -2.98
CA LEU A 518 2.04 9.22 -3.01
C LEU A 518 2.64 7.82 -2.83
N VAL A 519 2.12 7.04 -1.87
CA VAL A 519 2.54 5.64 -1.70
C VAL A 519 2.24 4.85 -2.96
N LEU A 520 1.04 4.98 -3.53
CA LEU A 520 0.68 4.29 -4.77
C LEU A 520 1.57 4.71 -5.95
N CYS A 521 1.89 6.00 -6.06
CA CYS A 521 2.81 6.52 -7.06
C CYS A 521 4.17 5.83 -6.99
N TYR A 522 4.75 5.80 -5.80
CA TYR A 522 6.02 5.13 -5.55
C TYR A 522 5.96 3.64 -5.90
N LEU A 523 4.91 2.93 -5.49
CA LEU A 523 4.74 1.51 -5.78
C LEU A 523 4.67 1.22 -7.27
N MET A 524 3.98 2.09 -8.03
CA MET A 524 3.82 1.93 -9.47
C MET A 524 5.10 2.29 -10.23
N PHE A 525 5.80 3.37 -9.85
CA PHE A 525 7.09 3.73 -10.47
C PHE A 525 8.20 2.73 -10.14
N ALA A 526 8.18 2.15 -8.93
CA ALA A 526 9.08 1.07 -8.57
C ALA A 526 8.96 -0.15 -9.48
N PHE A 527 7.86 -0.33 -10.23
CA PHE A 527 7.74 -1.37 -11.25
C PHE A 527 8.58 -1.07 -12.50
N ILE A 528 8.60 0.20 -12.93
CA ILE A 528 9.32 0.66 -14.13
C ILE A 528 10.83 0.62 -13.89
N GLU A 529 11.27 0.99 -12.69
CA GLU A 529 12.68 0.99 -12.33
C GLU A 529 13.23 -0.41 -11.97
N PHE A 530 12.37 -1.43 -11.85
CA PHE A 530 12.81 -2.78 -11.54
C PHE A 530 13.30 -3.50 -12.81
N PRO A 531 14.25 -4.45 -12.72
CA PRO A 531 14.65 -5.32 -13.84
C PRO A 531 13.49 -5.98 -14.61
N VAL A 532 12.31 -6.08 -14.01
CA VAL A 532 11.09 -6.59 -14.65
C VAL A 532 10.67 -5.73 -15.83
N TRP A 533 10.78 -4.40 -15.76
CA TRP A 533 10.46 -3.53 -16.90
C TRP A 533 11.48 -3.67 -18.03
N ASN A 534 12.77 -3.70 -17.69
CA ASN A 534 13.83 -3.98 -18.67
C ASN A 534 13.62 -5.33 -19.35
N LEU A 535 13.23 -6.36 -18.59
CA LEU A 535 12.86 -7.66 -19.14
C LEU A 535 11.64 -7.57 -20.06
N ALA A 536 10.62 -6.79 -19.70
CA ALA A 536 9.46 -6.58 -20.57
C ALA A 536 9.87 -5.91 -21.90
N LEU A 537 10.77 -4.93 -21.87
CA LEU A 537 11.34 -4.32 -23.07
C LEU A 537 12.14 -5.33 -23.89
N GLU A 538 12.96 -6.17 -23.24
CA GLU A 538 13.73 -7.22 -23.91
C GLU A 538 12.83 -8.29 -24.53
N LEU A 539 11.71 -8.64 -23.90
CA LEU A 539 10.74 -9.61 -24.43
C LEU A 539 10.16 -9.16 -25.77
N PHE A 540 10.07 -7.86 -26.03
CA PHE A 540 9.58 -7.30 -27.29
C PHE A 540 10.71 -6.76 -28.19
N SER A 541 11.98 -6.91 -27.79
CA SER A 541 13.14 -6.46 -28.57
C SER A 541 13.20 -7.09 -29.98
N TRP A 542 12.77 -8.35 -30.11
CA TRP A 542 12.68 -9.07 -31.38
C TRP A 542 11.69 -8.44 -32.38
N MET A 543 10.74 -7.61 -31.93
CA MET A 543 9.83 -6.85 -32.80
C MET A 543 10.46 -5.54 -33.30
N ILE A 544 11.62 -5.16 -32.78
CA ILE A 544 12.29 -3.90 -33.11
C ILE A 544 13.29 -4.13 -34.25
N PRO A 545 13.28 -3.30 -35.30
CA PRO A 545 14.26 -3.38 -36.37
C PRO A 545 15.69 -3.28 -35.83
N ARG A 546 16.60 -4.07 -36.40
CA ARG A 546 18.04 -4.00 -36.11
C ARG A 546 18.68 -2.84 -36.89
N SER A 547 18.30 -1.62 -36.55
CA SER A 547 18.95 -0.39 -37.04
C SER A 547 19.55 0.38 -35.86
N ASP A 548 20.61 1.13 -36.14
CA ASP A 548 21.30 1.94 -35.14
C ASP A 548 20.31 2.85 -34.40
N GLY A 549 20.39 2.86 -33.06
CA GLY A 549 19.52 3.66 -32.20
C GLY A 549 18.07 3.20 -32.06
N ALA A 550 17.58 2.21 -32.83
CA ALA A 550 16.17 1.80 -32.77
C ALA A 550 15.78 1.14 -31.43
N MET A 551 16.70 0.38 -30.83
CA MET A 551 16.46 -0.23 -29.52
C MET A 551 16.43 0.82 -28.41
N GLU A 552 17.30 1.82 -28.48
CA GLU A 552 17.34 2.93 -27.52
C GLU A 552 16.09 3.81 -27.65
N ALA A 553 15.66 4.12 -28.88
CA ALA A 553 14.40 4.79 -29.15
C ALA A 553 13.21 3.99 -28.61
N TYR A 554 13.16 2.68 -28.85
CA TYR A 554 12.11 1.81 -28.33
C TYR A 554 12.06 1.81 -26.80
N ARG A 555 13.21 1.68 -26.13
CA ARG A 555 13.32 1.75 -24.66
C ARG A 555 12.82 3.10 -24.14
N SER A 556 13.32 4.20 -24.69
CA SER A 556 12.92 5.56 -24.30
C SER A 556 11.42 5.81 -24.48
N ILE A 557 10.86 5.49 -25.65
CA ILE A 557 9.43 5.68 -25.96
C ILE A 557 8.56 4.83 -25.04
N SER A 558 8.90 3.56 -24.87
CA SER A 558 8.10 2.63 -24.07
C SER A 558 8.12 3.01 -22.60
N THR A 559 9.29 3.33 -22.05
CA THR A 559 9.43 3.76 -20.65
C THR A 559 8.69 5.08 -20.41
N ALA A 560 8.81 6.06 -21.30
CA ALA A 560 8.07 7.32 -21.19
C ALA A 560 6.54 7.12 -21.25
N ALA A 561 6.07 6.26 -22.15
CA ALA A 561 4.65 5.91 -22.24
C ALA A 561 4.14 5.20 -20.98
N ALA A 562 4.89 4.25 -20.44
CA ALA A 562 4.55 3.55 -19.20
C ALA A 562 4.51 4.52 -18.01
N SER A 563 5.54 5.35 -17.85
CA SER A 563 5.61 6.36 -16.78
C SER A 563 4.44 7.33 -16.84
N MET A 564 4.09 7.82 -18.03
CA MET A 564 2.95 8.73 -18.18
C MET A 564 1.59 8.06 -17.99
N LEU A 565 1.44 6.79 -18.38
CA LEU A 565 0.22 6.04 -18.07
C LEU A 565 0.00 5.95 -16.55
N ILE A 566 1.06 5.70 -15.79
CA ILE A 566 1.02 5.66 -14.32
C ILE A 566 0.67 7.04 -13.75
N LEU A 567 1.34 8.11 -14.19
CA LEU A 567 1.08 9.48 -13.72
C LEU A 567 -0.36 9.93 -14.02
N TYR A 568 -0.86 9.67 -15.23
CA TYR A 568 -2.24 9.99 -15.59
C TYR A 568 -3.25 9.17 -14.80
N PHE A 569 -2.96 7.90 -14.52
CA PHE A 569 -3.81 7.07 -13.66
C PHE A 569 -3.90 7.63 -12.24
N LEU A 570 -2.78 8.00 -11.64
CA LEU A 570 -2.71 8.58 -10.29
C LEU A 570 -3.41 9.95 -10.23
N TYR A 571 -3.20 10.79 -11.24
CA TYR A 571 -3.90 12.05 -11.39
C TYR A 571 -5.42 11.82 -11.47
N PHE A 572 -5.86 10.87 -12.30
CA PHE A 572 -7.27 10.51 -12.44
C PHE A 572 -7.89 10.05 -11.11
N LEU A 573 -7.19 9.23 -10.32
CA LEU A 573 -7.63 8.83 -8.99
C LEU A 573 -7.71 10.01 -8.02
N THR A 574 -6.74 10.93 -8.09
CA THR A 574 -6.74 12.16 -7.28
C THR A 574 -7.96 13.02 -7.61
N MET A 575 -8.33 13.15 -8.88
CA MET A 575 -9.53 13.86 -9.31
C MET A 575 -10.81 13.18 -8.81
N LEU A 576 -10.92 11.85 -8.90
CA LEU A 576 -12.04 11.11 -8.30
C LEU A 576 -12.14 11.35 -6.78
N GLY A 577 -11.00 11.35 -6.08
CA GLY A 577 -10.92 11.65 -4.66
C GLY A 577 -11.38 13.07 -4.33
N GLY A 578 -10.93 14.07 -5.09
CA GLY A 578 -11.37 15.46 -4.94
C GLY A 578 -12.87 15.65 -5.13
N ALA A 579 -13.48 14.96 -6.11
CA ALA A 579 -14.92 14.97 -6.33
C ALA A 579 -15.71 14.34 -5.17
N LEU A 580 -15.29 13.17 -4.67
CA LEU A 580 -15.95 12.53 -3.54
C LEU A 580 -15.78 13.32 -2.24
N GLN A 581 -14.61 13.94 -2.05
CA GLN A 581 -14.36 14.87 -0.97
C GLN A 581 -15.23 16.11 -1.07
N TYR A 582 -15.48 16.63 -2.28
CA TYR A 582 -16.43 17.72 -2.51
C TYR A 582 -17.83 17.36 -1.99
N PHE A 583 -18.38 16.21 -2.35
CA PHE A 583 -19.73 15.82 -1.88
C PHE A 583 -19.78 15.65 -0.36
N SER A 584 -18.79 14.98 0.24
CA SER A 584 -18.73 14.83 1.69
C SER A 584 -18.53 16.16 2.42
N GLY A 585 -17.71 17.07 1.87
CA GLY A 585 -17.45 18.38 2.45
C GLY A 585 -18.68 19.29 2.33
N ARG A 586 -19.38 19.23 1.19
CA ARG A 586 -20.63 19.95 0.95
C ARG A 586 -21.71 19.52 1.93
N GLU A 587 -21.86 18.22 2.16
CA GLU A 587 -22.83 17.75 3.16
C GLU A 587 -22.44 18.18 4.58
N ALA A 588 -21.16 18.12 4.93
CA ALA A 588 -20.70 18.56 6.25
C ALA A 588 -20.91 20.05 6.51
N HIS A 589 -20.78 20.89 5.48
CA HIS A 589 -20.90 22.34 5.58
C HIS A 589 -22.34 22.85 5.37
N ASP A 590 -23.01 22.39 4.30
CA ASP A 590 -24.33 22.89 3.90
C ASP A 590 -25.49 22.07 4.50
N ALA A 591 -25.24 20.83 4.95
CA ALA A 591 -26.23 19.91 5.54
C ALA A 591 -27.53 19.74 4.72
N LYS A 592 -27.42 19.80 3.38
CA LYS A 592 -28.60 19.82 2.49
C LYS A 592 -29.48 18.59 2.66
N ASN A 593 -28.89 17.40 2.83
CA ASN A 593 -29.69 16.20 3.00
C ASN A 593 -30.36 16.18 4.39
N LEU A 594 -29.66 16.62 5.44
CA LEU A 594 -30.25 16.78 6.78
C LEU A 594 -31.49 17.69 6.75
N TYR A 595 -31.42 18.86 6.09
CA TYR A 595 -32.57 19.76 5.94
C TYR A 595 -33.72 19.10 5.18
N ARG A 596 -33.41 18.36 4.10
CA ARG A 596 -34.42 17.62 3.32
C ARG A 596 -35.06 16.49 4.12
N GLU A 597 -34.30 15.81 4.98
CA GLU A 597 -34.82 14.77 5.88
C GLU A 597 -35.67 15.37 7.00
N LEU A 598 -35.29 16.55 7.52
CA LEU A 598 -36.11 17.32 8.47
C LEU A 598 -37.46 17.74 7.87
N GLU A 599 -37.49 18.14 6.60
CA GLU A 599 -38.76 18.40 5.89
C GLU A 599 -39.63 17.14 5.73
N GLN A 600 -39.02 15.95 5.70
CA GLN A 600 -39.74 14.67 5.63
C GLN A 600 -40.12 14.10 7.00
N LEU A 601 -39.55 14.64 8.09
CA LEU A 601 -39.86 14.27 9.48
C LEU A 601 -41.25 14.79 9.87
N GLY A 602 -42.26 13.99 9.50
CA GLY A 602 -43.68 14.26 9.73
C GLY A 602 -44.60 13.57 8.70
N GLY A 603 -44.08 13.32 7.48
CA GLY A 603 -44.86 12.69 6.39
C GLY A 603 -44.77 11.17 6.32
N LYS A 604 -43.77 10.54 6.95
CA LYS A 604 -43.55 9.08 6.94
C LYS A 604 -43.78 8.44 8.31
N ARG A 605 -45.03 8.48 8.79
CA ARG A 605 -45.54 7.51 9.78
C ARG A 605 -46.80 6.83 9.26
N GLN A 606 -46.70 6.16 8.11
CA GLN A 606 -47.50 4.96 7.92
C GLN A 606 -46.57 3.78 8.19
N ILE A 607 -46.67 3.28 9.42
CA ILE A 607 -46.13 1.99 9.81
C ILE A 607 -46.82 0.96 8.90
N ARG A 608 -46.09 0.40 7.93
CA ARG A 608 -46.48 -0.86 7.29
C ARG A 608 -46.46 -1.93 8.38
N GLY A 609 -47.62 -2.27 8.94
CA GLY A 609 -47.69 -3.40 9.87
C GLY A 609 -48.84 -3.46 10.87
N LEU A 610 -49.72 -2.46 10.98
CA LEU A 610 -50.93 -2.60 11.78
C LEU A 610 -52.17 -2.28 10.95
N ALA A 611 -52.51 -3.24 10.10
CA ALA A 611 -53.89 -3.53 9.76
C ALA A 611 -54.17 -4.92 10.32
N ARG A 612 -54.82 -4.98 11.48
CA ARG A 612 -55.84 -5.97 11.83
C ARG A 612 -56.52 -5.59 13.14
N GLU A 613 -57.78 -5.19 12.94
CA GLU A 613 -58.93 -5.06 13.84
C GLU A 613 -58.88 -4.02 14.97
#